data_AF-A0A1G7P4N5-F1
#
_entry.id   AF-A0A1G7P4N5-F1
#
_cell.length_a   1.000
_cell.length_b   1.000
_cell.length_c   1.000
_cell.angle_alpha   90.00
_cell.angle_beta   90.00
_cell.angle_gamma   90.00
#
_symmetry.space_group_name_H-M   'P 1'
#
loop_
_entity.id
_entity.type
_entity.pdbx_description
1 polymer ?
#
loop_
_entity_poly.entity_id
_entity_poly.type
_entity_poly.pdbx_seq_one_letter_code
_entity_poly.pdbx_strand_id
1 'polypeptide(L)'
;MRRLTRSELASRVGPRPPSDAFWRRAIDRGEAALGVGAEAVGGEAESEPGAADAADEPVEPLDTGDIVDVGDRAFVVVDAERTDAGGRIYRIELVADRDEG
;
A
#
# COMPACT_ATOMS: atom_id res chain seq x y z
N MET A 1 10.25 5.16 3.33
CA MET A 1 10.69 4.17 4.34
C MET A 1 9.99 4.40 5.67
N ARG A 2 8.79 3.85 5.75
CA ARG A 2 7.94 3.74 6.94
C ARG A 2 7.62 2.26 7.16
N ARG A 3 7.39 1.88 8.41
CA ARG A 3 6.87 0.55 8.77
C ARG A 3 5.38 0.68 9.09
N LEU A 4 4.60 -0.24 8.55
CA LEU A 4 3.14 -0.22 8.55
C LEU A 4 2.62 -1.56 9.01
N THR A 5 1.77 -1.58 10.02
CA THR A 5 1.05 -2.82 10.37
C THR A 5 -0.06 -3.11 9.35
N ARG A 6 -0.50 -4.37 9.28
CA ARG A 6 -1.67 -4.77 8.46
C ARG A 6 -2.89 -3.86 8.69
N SER A 7 -3.16 -3.45 9.92
CA SER A 7 -4.28 -2.57 10.27
C SER A 7 -4.08 -1.15 9.75
N GLU A 8 -2.87 -0.61 9.85
CA GLU A 8 -2.53 0.71 9.30
C GLU A 8 -2.56 0.72 7.78
N LEU A 9 -2.10 -0.37 7.15
CA LEU A 9 -2.22 -0.55 5.72
C LEU A 9 -3.70 -0.57 5.31
N ALA A 10 -4.54 -1.34 6.00
CA ALA A 10 -5.97 -1.40 5.76
C ALA A 10 -6.64 -0.01 5.90
N SER A 11 -6.20 0.79 6.87
CA SER A 11 -6.69 2.16 7.05
C SER A 11 -6.28 3.10 5.90
N ARG A 12 -5.14 2.85 5.24
CA ARG A 12 -4.63 3.70 4.13
C ARG A 12 -5.15 3.29 2.76
N VAL A 13 -5.35 1.99 2.52
CA VAL A 13 -5.85 1.48 1.22
C VAL A 13 -7.38 1.57 1.10
N GLY A 14 -8.05 2.19 2.09
CA GLY A 14 -9.46 2.51 2.06
C GLY A 14 -10.38 1.28 2.16
N PRO A 15 -11.60 1.34 1.59
CA PRO A 15 -12.68 0.38 1.85
C PRO A 15 -12.42 -1.04 1.33
N ARG A 16 -11.33 -1.27 0.59
CA ARG A 16 -10.97 -2.59 0.04
C ARG A 16 -9.61 -3.06 0.59
N PRO A 17 -9.53 -3.36 1.91
CA PRO A 17 -8.31 -3.88 2.48
C PRO A 17 -7.98 -5.28 1.91
N PRO A 18 -6.69 -5.61 1.78
CA PRO A 18 -6.26 -6.94 1.33
C PRO A 18 -6.76 -8.04 2.27
N SER A 19 -7.38 -9.06 1.66
CA SER A 19 -7.98 -10.19 2.37
C SER A 19 -6.92 -11.12 2.97
N ASP A 20 -7.31 -11.93 3.94
CA ASP A 20 -6.38 -12.91 4.54
C ASP A 20 -5.86 -13.94 3.52
N ALA A 21 -6.73 -14.36 2.58
CA ALA A 21 -6.35 -15.26 1.50
C ALA A 21 -5.28 -14.67 0.58
N PHE A 22 -5.33 -13.35 0.35
CA PHE A 22 -4.28 -12.63 -0.37
C PHE A 22 -2.94 -12.73 0.39
N TRP A 23 -2.94 -12.44 1.69
CA TRP A 23 -1.73 -12.51 2.50
C TRP A 23 -1.14 -13.92 2.57
N ARG A 24 -1.98 -14.94 2.74
CA ARG A 24 -1.52 -16.34 2.71
C ARG A 24 -0.85 -16.69 1.38
N ARG A 25 -1.41 -16.23 0.26
CA ARG A 25 -0.81 -16.43 -1.06
C ARG A 25 0.47 -15.64 -1.27
N ALA A 26 0.54 -14.41 -0.74
CA ALA A 26 1.74 -13.58 -0.75
C ALA A 26 2.88 -14.25 0.03
N ILE A 27 2.57 -14.81 1.20
CA ILE A 27 3.53 -15.55 2.02
C ILE A 27 4.01 -16.82 1.30
N ASP A 28 3.09 -17.59 0.71
CA ASP A 28 3.41 -18.83 0.00
C ASP A 28 4.32 -18.59 -1.23
N ARG A 29 4.10 -17.49 -1.96
CA ARG A 29 4.93 -17.12 -3.10
C ARG A 29 6.18 -16.32 -2.75
N GLY A 30 6.22 -15.66 -1.60
CA GLY A 30 7.24 -14.66 -1.27
C GLY A 30 7.07 -13.32 -1.99
N GLU A 31 6.03 -13.14 -2.82
CA GLU A 31 5.74 -11.88 -3.51
C GLU A 31 4.24 -11.73 -3.76
N ALA A 32 3.76 -10.49 -3.87
CA ALA A 32 2.40 -10.18 -4.27
C ALA A 32 2.25 -8.79 -4.89
N ALA A 33 1.13 -8.58 -5.58
CA ALA A 33 0.73 -7.29 -6.12
C ALA A 33 -0.52 -6.79 -5.37
N LEU A 34 -0.37 -5.71 -4.61
CA LEU A 34 -1.43 -5.07 -3.86
C LEU A 34 -2.09 -4.00 -4.72
N GLY A 35 -3.32 -4.27 -5.18
CA GLY A 35 -4.13 -3.29 -5.89
C GLY A 35 -4.83 -2.34 -4.92
N VAL A 36 -4.67 -1.04 -5.12
CA VAL A 36 -5.29 0.04 -4.37
C VAL A 36 -6.16 0.86 -5.33
N GLY A 37 -7.43 1.04 -4.98
CA GLY A 37 -8.38 1.79 -5.78
C GLY A 37 -8.06 3.29 -5.79
N ALA A 38 -8.57 4.01 -6.80
CA ALA A 38 -8.42 5.46 -6.91
C ALA A 38 -8.95 6.19 -5.66
N GLU A 39 -9.96 5.63 -5.00
CA GLU A 39 -10.52 6.14 -3.73
C GLU A 39 -9.49 6.27 -2.59
N ALA A 40 -8.45 5.45 -2.59
CA ALA A 40 -7.37 5.48 -1.60
C ALA A 40 -6.11 6.20 -2.14
N VAL A 41 -6.08 6.49 -3.44
CA VAL A 41 -5.02 7.27 -4.10
C VAL A 41 -5.57 8.67 -4.33
N GLY A 42 -5.56 9.49 -3.26
CA GLY A 42 -6.05 10.88 -3.30
C GLY A 42 -7.25 11.20 -2.40
N GLY A 43 -7.50 10.47 -1.31
CA GLY A 43 -8.44 10.91 -0.27
C GLY A 43 -7.81 12.02 0.58
N GLU A 44 -8.38 13.20 0.79
CA GLU A 44 -9.62 13.83 0.36
C GLU A 44 -9.30 15.29 0.00
N ALA A 45 -9.61 15.71 -1.22
CA ALA A 45 -10.09 17.06 -1.44
C ALA A 45 -11.47 16.95 -2.06
N GLU A 46 -12.45 16.58 -1.22
CA GLU A 46 -13.77 17.18 -1.34
C GLU A 46 -13.55 18.69 -1.28
N SER A 47 -13.27 19.26 -2.45
CA SER A 47 -13.00 20.67 -2.59
C SER A 47 -14.25 21.39 -2.14
N GLU A 48 -14.22 22.03 -0.97
CA GLU A 48 -14.99 23.24 -0.79
C GLU A 48 -14.65 24.13 -2.01
N PRO A 49 -15.63 24.55 -2.82
CA PRO A 49 -15.36 25.31 -4.03
C PRO A 49 -14.86 26.70 -3.62
N GLY A 50 -13.55 26.86 -3.43
CA GLY A 50 -12.99 28.15 -2.98
C GLY A 50 -11.49 28.22 -2.72
N ALA A 51 -10.77 27.12 -2.50
CA ALA A 51 -9.32 27.18 -2.25
C ALA A 51 -8.52 26.85 -3.53
N ALA A 52 -8.37 27.85 -4.40
CA ALA A 52 -7.25 27.86 -5.33
C ALA A 52 -5.96 28.06 -4.51
N ASP A 53 -4.91 27.32 -4.83
CA ASP A 53 -3.53 27.43 -4.32
C ASP A 53 -3.06 26.48 -3.19
N ALA A 54 -3.52 25.23 -3.19
CA ALA A 54 -2.68 24.13 -2.76
C ALA A 54 -2.80 23.01 -3.78
N ALA A 55 -1.77 22.81 -4.59
CA ALA A 55 -1.59 21.55 -5.30
C ALA A 55 -1.39 20.48 -4.22
N ASP A 56 -2.50 19.89 -3.76
CA ASP A 56 -2.51 18.67 -2.97
C ASP A 56 -1.83 17.61 -3.84
N GLU A 57 -0.51 17.45 -3.65
CA GLU A 57 0.21 16.34 -4.24
C GLU A 57 -0.52 15.08 -3.79
N PRO A 58 -0.97 14.22 -4.73
CA PRO A 58 -1.78 13.07 -4.39
C PRO A 58 -1.03 12.25 -3.32
N VAL A 59 -1.59 12.19 -2.11
CA VAL A 59 -0.98 11.44 -1.01
C VAL A 59 -1.01 9.98 -1.40
N GLU A 60 0.14 9.45 -1.81
CA GLU A 60 0.26 8.05 -2.16
C GLU A 60 0.15 7.22 -0.87
N PRO A 61 -0.75 6.21 -0.82
CA PRO A 61 -0.98 5.44 0.39
C PRO A 61 0.23 4.60 0.83
N LEU A 62 1.12 4.30 -0.10
CA LEU A 62 2.36 3.55 0.10
C LEU A 62 3.47 4.12 -0.78
N ASP A 63 4.70 4.05 -0.30
CA ASP A 63 5.89 4.44 -1.05
C ASP A 63 6.83 3.24 -1.26
N THR A 64 7.63 3.26 -2.33
CA THR A 64 8.62 2.20 -2.56
C THR A 64 9.66 2.20 -1.43
N GLY A 65 9.90 1.02 -0.86
CA GLY A 65 10.75 0.81 0.31
C GLY A 65 10.00 0.86 1.65
N ASP A 66 8.69 1.11 1.65
CA ASP A 66 7.87 0.93 2.85
C ASP A 66 7.72 -0.55 3.19
N ILE A 67 7.64 -0.87 4.48
CA ILE A 67 7.58 -2.23 5.00
C ILE A 67 6.22 -2.45 5.65
N VAL A 68 5.53 -3.53 5.28
CA VAL A 68 4.24 -3.96 5.80
C VAL A 68 4.44 -5.20 6.70
N ASP A 69 4.16 -5.04 7.99
CA ASP A 69 4.17 -6.11 8.98
C ASP A 69 2.82 -6.87 8.97
N VAL A 70 2.89 -8.16 8.65
CA VAL A 70 1.76 -9.09 8.50
C VAL A 70 1.96 -10.28 9.45
N GLY A 71 1.55 -10.11 10.70
CA GLY A 71 1.82 -11.09 11.75
C GLY A 71 3.32 -11.18 12.03
N ASP A 72 3.90 -12.37 11.93
CA ASP A 72 5.33 -12.62 12.16
C ASP A 72 6.19 -12.43 10.89
N ARG A 73 5.65 -11.81 9.85
CA ARG A 73 6.31 -11.66 8.55
C ARG A 73 6.25 -10.23 8.10
N ALA A 74 7.29 -9.76 7.42
CA ALA A 74 7.35 -8.41 6.87
C ALA A 74 7.43 -8.47 5.33
N PHE A 75 6.77 -7.54 4.66
CA PHE A 75 6.83 -7.37 3.21
C PHE A 75 7.34 -5.97 2.88
N VAL A 76 8.25 -5.82 1.93
CA VAL A 76 8.72 -4.51 1.46
C VAL A 76 8.05 -4.18 0.12
N VAL A 77 7.60 -2.94 -0.05
CA VAL A 77 7.14 -2.41 -1.34
C VAL A 77 8.38 -2.22 -2.22
N VAL A 78 8.44 -2.93 -3.34
CA VAL A 78 9.58 -2.84 -4.28
C VAL A 78 9.24 -2.05 -5.52
N ASP A 79 7.96 -1.92 -5.85
CA ASP A 79 7.50 -1.20 -7.04
C ASP A 79 6.08 -0.66 -6.86
N ALA A 80 5.75 0.39 -7.61
CA ALA A 80 4.43 1.03 -7.60
C ALA A 80 4.04 1.47 -9.01
N GLU A 81 2.98 0.89 -9.55
CA GLU A 81 2.47 1.18 -10.90
C GLU A 81 1.12 1.90 -10.84
N ARG A 82 0.86 2.86 -11.74
CA ARG A 82 -0.48 3.46 -11.89
C ARG A 82 -1.38 2.56 -12.71
N THR A 83 -2.62 2.39 -12.26
CA THR A 83 -3.65 1.78 -13.11
C THR A 83 -4.38 2.84 -13.92
N ASP A 84 -4.88 2.47 -15.10
CA ASP A 84 -5.71 3.35 -15.95
C ASP A 84 -6.99 3.80 -15.23
N ALA A 85 -7.48 3.01 -14.27
CA ALA A 85 -8.64 3.33 -13.44
C ALA A 85 -8.35 4.39 -12.36
N GLY A 86 -7.14 4.97 -12.33
CA GLY A 86 -6.73 5.99 -11.37
C GLY A 86 -6.23 5.43 -10.04
N GLY A 87 -6.15 4.10 -9.90
CA GLY A 87 -5.59 3.44 -8.73
C GLY A 87 -4.07 3.21 -8.83
N ARG A 88 -3.55 2.43 -7.89
CA ARG A 88 -2.14 2.03 -7.81
C ARG A 88 -2.00 0.53 -7.58
N ILE A 89 -1.03 -0.11 -8.22
CA ILE A 89 -0.63 -1.49 -7.93
C ILE A 89 0.76 -1.43 -7.31
N TYR A 90 0.85 -1.81 -6.03
CA TYR A 90 2.13 -1.90 -5.32
C TYR A 90 2.63 -3.34 -5.36
N ARG A 91 3.82 -3.56 -5.91
CA ARG A 91 4.49 -4.86 -5.80
C ARG A 91 5.20 -4.93 -4.46
N ILE A 92 4.91 -6.00 -3.73
CA ILE A 92 5.52 -6.28 -2.44
C ILE A 92 6.24 -7.61 -2.48
N GLU A 93 7.39 -7.67 -1.81
CA GLU A 93 8.19 -8.87 -1.66
C GLU A 93 8.39 -9.18 -0.18
N LEU A 94 8.36 -10.47 0.16
CA LEU A 94 8.60 -10.93 1.52
C LEU A 94 10.03 -10.56 1.89
N VAL A 95 10.17 -9.80 2.97
CA VAL A 95 11.46 -9.59 3.61
C VAL A 95 11.81 -10.95 4.21
N ALA A 96 12.73 -11.67 3.57
CA ALA A 96 13.34 -12.82 4.20
C ALA A 96 13.88 -12.35 5.54
N ASP A 97 13.46 -13.02 6.63
CA ASP A 97 14.11 -12.84 7.91
C ASP A 97 15.60 -12.97 7.62
N ARG A 98 16.38 -11.96 8.00
CA ARG A 98 17.83 -12.07 7.94
C ARG A 98 18.15 -13.09 9.02
N ASP A 99 18.04 -14.36 8.65
CA ASP A 99 18.39 -15.52 9.45
C ASP A 99 19.68 -15.16 10.19
N GLU A 100 19.63 -15.32 11.51
CA GLU A 100 20.77 -15.30 12.38
C GLU A 100 21.88 -16.12 11.74
N GLY A 101 22.91 -15.44 11.23
CA GLY A 101 24.16 -16.01 10.76
C GLY A 101 25.25 -15.81 11.78
#